data_AF-A0A7S2R272-F1
#
_entry.id   AF-A0A7S2R272-F1
#
_cell.length_a   1.000
_cell.length_b   1.000
_cell.length_c   1.000
_cell.angle_alpha   90.00
_cell.angle_beta   90.00
_cell.angle_gamma   90.00
#
_symmetry.space_group_name_H-M   'P 1'
#
loop_
_entity.id
_entity.type
_entity.pdbx_description
1 polymer ?
#
loop_
_entity_poly.entity_id
_entity_poly.type
_entity_poly.pdbx_seq_one_letter_code
_entity_poly.pdbx_strand_id
1 'polypeptide(L)'
;TIEMHTDQGFFIAFTPGLMVTHKSNNKNEPDLSIPLEESTGFYIESTDGKRVPVHFDAHDELVFMMGDGVNQYINPKLVRDSNGKQKKSIRATPHKVVL
;
A
#
# COMPACT_ATOMS: atom_id res chain seq x y z
N THR A 1 -1.63 13.24 7.27
CA THR A 1 -0.57 12.27 6.97
C THR A 1 -0.79 11.03 7.82
N ILE A 2 -0.36 9.87 7.34
CA ILE A 2 -0.37 8.60 8.09
C ILE A 2 1.09 8.19 8.31
N GLU A 3 1.49 7.93 9.55
CA GLU A 3 2.86 7.53 9.88
C GLU A 3 3.16 6.08 9.48
N MET A 4 4.44 5.68 9.52
CA MET A 4 4.85 4.33 9.14
C MET A 4 4.25 3.30 10.11
N HIS A 5 3.42 2.39 9.59
CA HIS A 5 2.72 1.38 10.38
C HIS A 5 2.40 0.16 9.51
N THR A 6 1.96 -0.91 10.16
CA THR A 6 1.34 -2.09 9.54
C THR A 6 -0.13 -2.15 9.91
N ASP A 7 -0.94 -2.73 9.03
CA ASP A 7 -2.36 -2.94 9.31
C ASP A 7 -2.63 -4.25 10.05
N GLN A 8 -3.65 -4.22 10.91
CA GLN A 8 -4.20 -5.42 11.53
C GLN A 8 -5.00 -6.24 10.51
N GLY A 9 -5.08 -7.56 10.70
CA GLY A 9 -5.81 -8.48 9.81
C GLY A 9 -4.92 -9.13 8.75
N PHE A 10 -5.52 -9.80 7.76
CA PHE A 10 -4.78 -10.61 6.78
C PHE A 10 -4.10 -9.78 5.70
N PHE A 11 -4.87 -8.88 5.07
CA PHE A 11 -4.40 -7.96 4.05
C PHE A 11 -5.37 -6.79 3.97
N ILE A 12 -4.89 -5.68 3.41
CA ILE A 12 -5.74 -4.63 2.88
C ILE A 12 -5.70 -4.68 1.36
N ALA A 13 -6.83 -4.34 0.75
CA ALA A 13 -6.99 -4.20 -0.68
C ALA A 13 -7.57 -2.83 -0.97
N PHE A 14 -6.93 -2.05 -1.84
CA PHE A 14 -7.37 -0.72 -2.19
C PHE A 14 -7.00 -0.37 -3.63
N THR A 15 -7.75 0.55 -4.20
CA THR A 15 -7.41 1.22 -5.47
C THR A 15 -6.80 2.57 -5.15
N PRO A 16 -5.63 2.92 -5.71
CA PRO A 16 -5.05 4.24 -5.57
C PRO A 16 -6.06 5.32 -5.99
N GLY A 17 -6.17 6.39 -5.19
CA GLY A 17 -7.08 7.50 -5.50
C GLY A 17 -6.45 8.46 -6.50
N LEU A 18 -7.26 9.05 -7.37
CA LEU A 18 -6.84 10.22 -8.16
C LEU A 18 -6.99 11.47 -7.29
N MET A 19 -5.98 12.36 -7.32
CA MET A 19 -6.09 13.66 -6.67
C MET A 19 -6.91 14.60 -7.54
N VAL A 20 -7.91 15.24 -6.92
CA VAL A 20 -8.75 16.23 -7.56
C VAL A 20 -8.30 17.62 -7.13
N THR A 21 -7.82 18.43 -8.07
CA THR A 21 -7.53 19.84 -7.79
C THR A 21 -8.83 20.63 -7.67
N HIS A 22 -8.87 21.58 -6.74
CA HIS A 22 -10.04 22.44 -6.55
C HIS A 22 -9.77 23.86 -7.07
N LYS A 23 -10.82 24.54 -7.53
CA LYS A 23 -10.69 25.93 -8.04
C LYS A 23 -10.19 26.84 -6.93
N SER A 24 -9.23 27.73 -7.26
CA SER A 24 -8.66 28.71 -6.32
C SER A 24 -9.72 29.55 -5.58
N ASN A 25 -10.86 29.80 -6.22
CA ASN A 25 -11.93 30.66 -5.71
C ASN A 25 -13.04 29.87 -4.99
N ASN A 26 -13.04 28.53 -5.08
CA ASN A 26 -14.04 27.68 -4.44
C ASN A 26 -13.46 26.27 -4.17
N LYS A 27 -13.03 26.02 -2.92
CA LYS A 27 -12.46 24.73 -2.49
C LYS A 27 -13.44 23.55 -2.53
N ASN A 28 -14.74 23.80 -2.71
CA ASN A 28 -15.74 22.73 -2.81
C ASN A 28 -16.05 22.35 -4.27
N GLU A 29 -15.53 23.09 -5.24
CA GLU A 29 -15.68 22.77 -6.65
C GLU A 29 -14.38 22.16 -7.20
N PRO A 30 -14.44 20.96 -7.80
CA PRO A 30 -13.31 20.42 -8.53
C PRO A 30 -13.02 21.30 -9.76
N ASP A 31 -11.75 21.55 -10.02
CA ASP A 31 -11.29 22.23 -11.22
C ASP A 31 -11.11 21.21 -12.35
N LEU A 32 -12.18 21.02 -13.13
CA LEU A 32 -12.18 20.09 -14.27
C LEU A 32 -11.30 20.56 -15.45
N SER A 33 -10.73 21.77 -15.39
CA SER A 33 -9.77 22.26 -16.40
C SER A 33 -8.35 21.74 -16.17
N ILE A 34 -8.08 21.20 -14.98
CA ILE A 34 -6.80 20.61 -14.61
C ILE A 34 -6.93 19.09 -14.74
N PRO A 35 -6.03 18.41 -15.47
CA PRO A 35 -6.01 16.96 -15.52
C PRO A 35 -5.91 16.36 -14.11
N LEU A 36 -6.59 15.24 -13.87
CA LEU A 36 -6.44 14.48 -12.63
C LEU A 36 -4.97 14.04 -12.49
N GLU A 37 -4.40 14.26 -11.31
CA GLU A 37 -3.04 13.84 -11.00
C GLU A 37 -3.06 12.55 -10.17
N GLU A 38 -2.10 11.68 -10.43
CA GLU A 38 -1.90 10.45 -9.66
C GLU A 38 -1.53 10.78 -8.22
N SER A 39 -2.10 10.06 -7.24
CA SER A 39 -1.73 10.27 -5.84
C SER A 39 -0.26 9.93 -5.61
N THR A 40 0.50 10.89 -5.08
CA THR A 40 1.90 10.70 -4.69
C THR A 40 2.03 10.61 -3.16
N GLY A 41 3.24 10.33 -2.67
CA GLY A 41 3.52 10.34 -1.23
C GLY A 41 3.19 9.04 -0.50
N PHE A 42 2.93 7.95 -1.23
CA PHE A 42 2.81 6.61 -0.67
C PHE A 42 4.19 5.94 -0.58
N TYR A 43 4.53 5.39 0.59
CA TYR A 43 5.81 4.72 0.81
C TYR A 43 5.59 3.36 1.45
N ILE A 44 6.40 2.37 1.06
CA ILE A 44 6.52 1.09 1.73
C ILE A 44 7.93 0.91 2.29
N GLU A 45 8.05 0.09 3.33
CA GLU A 45 9.36 -0.38 3.79
C GLU A 45 9.67 -1.74 3.17
N SER A 46 10.79 -1.89 2.46
CA SER A 46 11.27 -3.15 1.87
C SER A 46 11.86 -4.09 2.92
N THR A 47 12.18 -5.32 2.53
CA THR A 47 12.71 -6.34 3.46
C THR A 47 14.08 -5.99 4.04
N ASP A 48 14.82 -5.09 3.42
CA ASP A 48 16.10 -4.54 3.91
C ASP A 48 15.93 -3.26 4.73
N GLY A 49 14.68 -2.90 5.10
CA GLY A 49 14.38 -1.74 5.94
C GLY A 49 14.42 -0.40 5.20
N LYS A 50 14.60 -0.39 3.88
CA LYS A 50 14.59 0.85 3.09
C LYS A 50 13.16 1.31 2.82
N ARG A 51 12.96 2.62 2.84
CA ARG A 51 11.69 3.24 2.45
C ARG A 51 11.71 3.53 0.97
N VAL A 52 10.74 2.97 0.25
CA VAL A 52 10.62 3.08 -1.20
C VAL A 52 9.31 3.77 -1.54
N PRO A 53 9.32 4.86 -2.34
CA PRO A 53 8.09 5.44 -2.85
C PRO A 53 7.42 4.46 -3.81
N VAL A 54 6.10 4.33 -3.70
CA VAL A 54 5.30 3.59 -4.67
C VAL A 54 4.60 4.61 -5.55
N HIS A 55 4.79 4.46 -6.85
CA HIS A 55 4.07 5.22 -7.87
C HIS A 55 2.92 4.36 -8.35
N PHE A 56 1.71 4.84 -8.14
CA PHE A 56 0.50 4.24 -8.67
C PHE A 56 0.17 4.92 -9.99
N ASP A 57 -0.19 4.14 -11.00
CA ASP A 57 -0.58 4.70 -12.28
C ASP A 57 -2.10 4.93 -12.37
N ALA A 58 -2.54 5.66 -13.38
CA ALA A 58 -3.96 5.94 -13.61
C ALA A 58 -4.79 4.74 -14.13
N HIS A 59 -4.19 3.55 -14.29
CA HIS A 59 -4.95 2.36 -14.67
C HIS A 59 -5.66 1.75 -13.45
N ASP A 60 -6.63 0.86 -13.68
CA ASP A 60 -7.38 0.17 -12.63
C ASP A 60 -6.48 -0.79 -11.83
N GLU A 61 -5.66 -0.24 -10.94
CA GLU A 61 -4.76 -0.98 -10.06
C GLU A 61 -5.51 -1.41 -8.79
N LEU A 62 -5.54 -2.72 -8.51
CA LEU A 62 -5.92 -3.25 -7.21
C LEU A 62 -4.67 -3.66 -6.44
N VAL A 63 -4.35 -2.89 -5.40
CA VAL A 63 -3.17 -3.09 -4.58
C VAL A 63 -3.52 -3.97 -3.39
N PHE A 64 -2.76 -5.04 -3.18
CA PHE A 64 -2.85 -5.89 -2.00
C PHE A 64 -1.61 -5.71 -1.13
N MET A 65 -1.81 -5.40 0.14
CA MET A 65 -0.74 -5.32 1.13
C MET A 65 -1.05 -6.23 2.31
N MET A 66 -0.07 -7.03 2.72
CA MET A 66 -0.27 -7.97 3.81
C MET A 66 -0.33 -7.23 5.15
N GLY A 67 -1.24 -7.66 6.03
CA GLY A 67 -1.33 -7.19 7.41
C GLY A 67 -0.66 -8.15 8.40
N ASP A 68 -0.66 -7.79 9.68
CA ASP A 68 0.02 -8.54 10.74
C ASP A 68 -0.55 -9.95 10.98
N GLY A 69 -1.80 -10.21 10.56
CA GLY A 69 -2.45 -11.51 10.65
C GLY A 69 -1.70 -12.61 9.90
N VAL A 70 -0.87 -12.27 8.90
CA VAL A 70 -0.04 -13.27 8.22
C VAL A 70 0.93 -13.98 9.17
N ASN A 71 1.45 -13.26 10.16
CA ASN A 71 2.39 -13.81 11.13
C ASN A 71 1.72 -14.79 12.07
N GLN A 72 0.45 -14.54 12.40
CA GLN A 72 -0.30 -15.37 13.35
C GLN A 72 -0.93 -16.60 12.68
N TYR A 73 -1.42 -16.46 11.45
CA TYR A 73 -2.32 -17.45 10.86
C TYR A 73 -1.78 -18.13 9.59
N ILE A 74 -0.90 -17.46 8.85
CA ILE A 74 -0.39 -17.98 7.57
C ILE A 74 1.01 -18.59 7.73
N ASN A 75 1.96 -17.80 8.24
CA ASN A 75 3.36 -18.24 8.41
C ASN A 75 3.50 -19.56 9.19
N PRO A 76 2.77 -19.81 10.29
CA PRO A 76 2.86 -21.11 10.98
C PRO A 76 2.39 -22.31 10.15
N LYS A 77 1.55 -22.07 9.13
CA LYS A 77 1.01 -23.09 8.22
C LYS A 77 1.80 -23.24 6.92
N LEU A 78 2.81 -22.41 6.68
CA LEU A 78 3.71 -22.56 5.54
C LEU A 78 4.66 -23.74 5.81
N VAL A 79 4.14 -24.97 5.65
CA VAL A 79 4.90 -26.21 5.84
C VAL A 79 6.09 -26.24 4.88
N ARG A 80 7.24 -26.73 5.39
CA ARG A 80 8.43 -27.05 4.58
C ARG A 80 8.02 -27.84 3.35
N ASP A 81 8.62 -27.54 2.20
CA ASP A 81 8.35 -28.31 1.00
C ASP A 81 8.75 -29.79 1.18
N SER A 82 8.30 -30.65 0.27
CA SER A 82 8.66 -32.08 0.22
C SER A 82 10.17 -32.33 0.11
N ASN A 83 10.97 -31.30 -0.18
CA ASN A 83 12.43 -31.33 -0.27
C ASN A 83 13.11 -30.77 0.99
N GLY A 84 12.35 -30.48 2.06
CA GLY A 84 12.87 -29.94 3.32
C GLY A 84 13.28 -28.47 3.28
N LYS A 85 13.07 -27.75 2.17
CA LYS A 85 13.33 -26.32 2.05
C LYS A 85 12.28 -25.55 2.85
N GLN A 86 12.72 -24.65 3.73
CA GLN A 86 11.80 -23.73 4.39
C GLN A 86 11.12 -22.87 3.33
N LYS A 87 9.78 -22.88 3.31
CA LYS A 87 9.02 -21.92 2.51
C LYS A 87 9.31 -20.53 3.06
N LYS A 88 9.54 -19.57 2.16
CA LYS A 88 9.82 -18.18 2.55
C LYS A 88 8.58 -17.61 3.23
N SER A 89 8.73 -17.18 4.48
CA SER A 89 7.65 -16.50 5.21
C SER A 89 7.23 -15.23 4.48
N ILE A 90 5.95 -14.93 4.55
CA ILE A 90 5.41 -13.63 4.13
C ILE A 90 5.46 -12.67 5.31
N ARG A 91 5.43 -11.37 5.04
CA ARG A 91 5.47 -10.34 6.08
C ARG A 91 4.34 -9.35 5.86
N ALA A 92 3.91 -8.69 6.94
CA ALA A 92 3.12 -7.48 6.82
C ALA A 92 3.91 -6.41 6.02
N THR A 93 3.19 -5.52 5.36
CA THR A 93 3.77 -4.43 4.55
C THR A 93 3.70 -3.13 5.34
N PRO A 94 4.80 -2.67 5.96
CA PRO A 94 4.83 -1.36 6.59
C PRO A 94 4.68 -0.29 5.51
N HIS A 95 3.79 0.66 5.73
CA HIS A 95 3.50 1.71 4.77
C HIS A 95 3.17 3.05 5.45
N LYS A 96 3.29 4.14 4.67
CA LYS A 96 3.14 5.53 5.10
C LYS A 96 2.49 6.34 3.98
N VAL A 97 1.66 7.32 4.35
CA VAL A 97 1.11 8.32 3.41
C VAL A 97 1.48 9.74 3.85
N VAL A 98 2.16 10.47 2.97
CA VAL A 98 2.44 11.91 3.10
C VAL A 98 1.56 12.65 2.11
N LEU A 99 0.83 13.67 2.60
CA LEU A 99 0.03 14.59 1.81
C LEU A 99 0.76 15.92 1.71
#